data_AF-A0A562ZSY6-F1
#
_entry.id   AF-A0A562ZSY6-F1
#
_cell.length_a   1.000
_cell.length_b   1.000
_cell.length_c   1.000
_cell.angle_alpha   90.00
_cell.angle_beta   90.00
_cell.angle_gamma   90.00
#
_symmetry.space_group_name_H-M   'P 1'
#
loop_
_entity.id
_entity.type
_entity.pdbx_description
1 polymer ?
#
loop_
_entity_poly.entity_id
_entity_poly.type
_entity_poly.pdbx_seq_one_letter_code
_entity_poly.pdbx_strand_id
1 'polypeptide(L)'
;MRVFPVLREDVHQGVVWLTRPGMASREVVKITNTSNKKSIHVEALKFEENFLNAYNQPGRAKITDPANSLVIGGWHRALLGDLPTKEDVPIAIKSSGGWWGRFQACVDHPQTVVRVAAWLSAIGLALGILGAVLGALPYMWNPATNTSTTQHRELTMAELPNVLLSASLRDGYLAGKYFNQTPDTVITHITVEAVPQEEKNPFNAAAPRFFEVAAAAQPRAMSSPFAAETGPLNPEFHTLRVVGAKGFRR
;
A
#
# COMPACT_ATOMS: atom_id res chain seq x y z
N MET A 1 -3.70 -35.46 -31.62
CA MET A 1 -3.13 -35.71 -30.28
C MET A 1 -4.14 -36.56 -29.55
N ARG A 2 -3.70 -37.72 -29.06
CA ARG A 2 -4.60 -38.71 -28.48
C ARG A 2 -4.93 -38.34 -27.05
N VAL A 3 -6.23 -38.27 -26.76
CA VAL A 3 -6.73 -37.84 -25.45
C VAL A 3 -6.94 -39.06 -24.54
N PHE A 4 -6.46 -38.98 -23.30
CA PHE A 4 -6.55 -40.02 -22.30
C PHE A 4 -7.20 -39.47 -21.02
N PRO A 5 -7.99 -40.29 -20.29
CA PRO A 5 -8.55 -39.87 -19.00
C PRO A 5 -7.46 -39.81 -17.92
N VAL A 6 -7.53 -38.84 -17.02
CA VAL A 6 -6.66 -38.78 -15.83
C VAL A 6 -6.84 -39.99 -14.89
N LEU A 7 -5.81 -40.20 -14.06
CA LEU A 7 -5.87 -41.10 -12.92
C LEU A 7 -6.87 -40.60 -11.86
N ARG A 8 -7.36 -41.50 -11.00
CA ARG A 8 -8.42 -41.19 -10.02
C ARG A 8 -7.95 -40.11 -9.04
N GLU A 9 -6.71 -40.21 -8.61
CA GLU A 9 -5.97 -39.32 -7.73
C GLU A 9 -5.77 -37.91 -8.32
N ASP A 10 -5.82 -37.77 -9.64
CA ASP A 10 -5.59 -36.52 -10.35
C ASP A 10 -6.89 -35.81 -10.76
N VAL A 11 -8.06 -36.46 -10.61
CA VAL A 11 -9.36 -35.91 -11.05
C VAL A 11 -9.64 -34.52 -10.45
N HIS A 12 -9.16 -34.26 -9.24
CA HIS A 12 -9.43 -33.02 -8.51
C HIS A 12 -8.27 -32.03 -8.48
N GLN A 13 -7.11 -32.39 -9.04
CA GLN A 13 -5.89 -31.58 -8.92
C GLN A 13 -5.83 -30.40 -9.88
N GLY A 14 -6.68 -30.37 -10.91
CA GLY A 14 -6.64 -29.30 -11.90
C GLY A 14 -5.40 -29.34 -12.79
N VAL A 15 -4.78 -30.51 -12.96
CA VAL A 15 -3.60 -30.70 -13.81
C VAL A 15 -3.92 -31.51 -15.06
N VAL A 16 -3.04 -31.41 -16.05
CA VAL A 16 -2.97 -32.28 -17.23
C VAL A 16 -1.57 -32.85 -17.35
N TRP A 17 -1.43 -34.01 -17.99
CA TRP A 17 -0.12 -34.58 -18.30
C TRP A 17 0.11 -34.60 -19.81
N LEU A 18 1.26 -34.06 -20.24
CA LEU A 18 1.68 -34.01 -21.63
C LEU A 18 3.19 -33.81 -21.72
N THR A 19 3.81 -34.15 -22.84
CA THR A 19 5.23 -33.84 -23.09
C THR A 19 5.38 -33.10 -24.41
N ARG A 20 6.16 -32.02 -24.40
CA ARG A 20 6.57 -31.28 -25.60
C ARG A 20 8.06 -30.92 -25.53
N PRO A 21 8.75 -30.77 -26.68
CA PRO A 21 10.11 -30.27 -26.70
C PRO A 21 10.23 -28.91 -25.98
N GLY A 22 11.22 -28.78 -25.09
CA GLY A 22 11.47 -27.53 -24.35
C GLY A 22 10.49 -27.21 -23.21
N MET A 23 9.51 -28.08 -22.92
CA MET A 23 8.59 -27.90 -21.80
C MET A 23 9.28 -28.13 -20.45
N ALA A 24 9.06 -27.22 -19.50
CA ALA A 24 9.48 -27.38 -18.10
C ALA A 24 8.72 -28.53 -17.42
N SER A 25 9.23 -29.08 -16.30
CA SER A 25 8.54 -30.16 -15.58
C SER A 25 7.11 -29.78 -15.16
N ARG A 26 6.88 -28.49 -14.90
CA ARG A 26 5.59 -27.91 -14.55
C ARG A 26 5.47 -26.55 -15.25
N GLU A 27 4.44 -26.35 -16.07
CA GLU A 27 4.14 -25.06 -16.68
C GLU A 27 2.64 -24.85 -16.87
N VAL A 28 2.19 -23.59 -16.90
CA VAL A 28 0.80 -23.29 -17.29
C VAL A 28 0.73 -23.24 -18.82
N VAL A 29 -0.23 -23.95 -19.39
CA VAL A 29 -0.48 -24.00 -20.82
C VAL A 29 -1.89 -23.57 -21.15
N LYS A 30 -2.06 -23.03 -22.36
CA LYS A 30 -3.36 -22.85 -23.00
C LYS A 30 -3.62 -24.03 -23.92
N ILE A 31 -4.66 -24.80 -23.62
CA ILE A 31 -5.15 -25.89 -24.48
C ILE A 31 -6.34 -25.36 -25.25
N THR A 32 -6.30 -25.45 -26.58
CA THR A 32 -7.38 -25.01 -27.46
C THR A 32 -7.85 -26.19 -28.30
N ASN A 33 -9.14 -26.51 -28.22
CA ASN A 33 -9.77 -27.41 -29.17
C ASN A 33 -9.96 -26.65 -30.49
N THR A 34 -9.26 -27.07 -31.55
CA THR A 34 -9.24 -26.29 -32.79
C THR A 34 -10.51 -26.42 -33.61
N SER A 35 -11.34 -27.44 -33.33
CA SER A 35 -12.62 -27.65 -34.01
C SER A 35 -13.69 -26.65 -33.58
N ASN A 36 -13.82 -26.38 -32.28
CA ASN A 36 -14.84 -25.49 -31.72
C ASN A 36 -14.29 -24.18 -31.12
N LYS A 37 -12.97 -23.98 -31.18
CA LYS A 37 -12.24 -22.81 -30.66
C LYS A 37 -12.33 -22.60 -29.14
N LYS A 38 -12.93 -23.52 -28.38
CA LYS A 38 -12.92 -23.47 -26.92
C LYS A 38 -11.50 -23.68 -26.40
N SER A 39 -11.16 -22.98 -25.33
CA SER A 39 -9.84 -23.07 -24.72
C SER A 39 -9.90 -23.01 -23.21
N ILE A 40 -8.94 -23.65 -22.58
CA ILE A 40 -8.72 -23.60 -21.13
C ILE A 40 -7.27 -23.22 -20.84
N HIS A 41 -7.05 -22.64 -19.66
CA HIS A 41 -5.73 -22.51 -19.06
C HIS A 41 -5.60 -23.55 -17.96
N VAL A 42 -4.52 -24.31 -17.98
CA VAL A 42 -4.35 -25.41 -17.04
C VAL A 42 -2.88 -25.64 -16.77
N GLU A 43 -2.60 -26.13 -15.58
CA GLU A 43 -1.26 -26.56 -15.23
C GLU A 43 -0.94 -27.89 -15.89
N ALA A 44 0.15 -27.92 -16.64
CA ALA A 44 0.66 -29.11 -17.30
C ALA A 44 1.88 -29.65 -16.57
N LEU A 45 1.82 -30.93 -16.27
CA LEU A 45 2.92 -31.74 -15.76
C LEU A 45 3.53 -32.51 -16.93
N LYS A 46 4.85 -32.51 -17.00
CA LYS A 46 5.58 -33.30 -18.00
C LYS A 46 5.40 -34.79 -17.73
N PHE A 47 5.22 -35.62 -18.76
CA PHE A 47 5.27 -37.06 -18.53
C PHE A 47 6.66 -37.47 -18.03
N GLU A 48 6.67 -38.19 -16.92
CA GLU A 48 7.85 -38.83 -16.34
C GLU A 48 7.66 -40.34 -16.32
N GLU A 49 8.77 -41.07 -16.19
CA GLU A 49 8.76 -42.54 -16.20
C GLU A 49 7.86 -43.12 -15.10
N ASN A 50 7.91 -42.55 -13.89
CA ASN A 50 7.07 -42.98 -12.76
C ASN A 50 5.58 -42.83 -13.07
N PHE A 51 5.18 -41.69 -13.65
CA PHE A 51 3.80 -41.48 -14.05
C PHE A 51 3.38 -42.49 -15.13
N LEU A 52 4.20 -42.69 -16.16
CA LEU A 52 3.91 -43.62 -17.24
C LEU A 52 3.78 -45.07 -16.72
N ASN A 53 4.65 -45.47 -15.79
CA ASN A 53 4.62 -46.79 -15.14
C ASN A 53 3.34 -46.99 -14.31
N ALA A 54 2.91 -45.97 -13.56
CA ALA A 54 1.66 -46.01 -12.80
C ALA A 54 0.42 -45.97 -13.70
N TYR A 55 0.47 -45.18 -14.78
CA TYR A 55 -0.64 -45.01 -15.71
C TYR A 55 -0.87 -46.28 -16.54
N ASN A 56 0.20 -46.91 -17.04
CA ASN A 56 0.16 -48.04 -17.95
C ASN A 56 -0.07 -49.41 -17.27
N GLN A 57 -0.50 -49.42 -16.01
CA GLN A 57 -0.93 -50.63 -15.33
C GLN A 57 -2.11 -51.31 -16.08
N PRO A 58 -2.26 -52.65 -15.99
CA PRO A 58 -3.32 -53.37 -16.67
C PRO A 58 -4.72 -52.83 -16.39
N GLY A 59 -5.60 -52.85 -17.40
CA GLY A 59 -6.99 -52.35 -17.30
C GLY A 59 -7.21 -50.94 -17.86
N ARG A 60 -6.16 -50.28 -18.36
CA ARG A 60 -6.24 -48.98 -19.05
C ARG A 60 -5.63 -49.04 -20.45
N ALA A 61 -6.02 -48.10 -21.31
CA ALA A 61 -5.35 -47.91 -22.60
C ALA A 61 -3.94 -47.36 -22.35
N LYS A 62 -2.92 -48.08 -22.81
CA LYS A 62 -1.52 -47.68 -22.61
C LYS A 62 -1.17 -46.44 -23.42
N ILE A 63 -0.38 -45.56 -22.82
CA ILE A 63 0.29 -44.45 -23.49
C ILE A 63 1.60 -44.98 -24.05
N THR A 64 1.66 -45.17 -25.36
CA THR A 64 2.86 -45.64 -26.09
C THR A 64 3.64 -44.50 -26.75
N ASP A 65 3.01 -43.35 -26.95
CA ASP A 65 3.62 -42.15 -27.54
C ASP A 65 3.31 -40.93 -26.67
N PRO A 66 4.13 -40.66 -25.63
CA PRO A 66 3.94 -39.53 -24.73
C PRO A 66 3.99 -38.16 -25.43
N ALA A 67 4.68 -38.03 -26.57
CA ALA A 67 4.80 -36.76 -27.28
C ALA A 67 3.49 -36.36 -27.98
N ASN A 68 2.69 -37.35 -28.39
CA ASN A 68 1.38 -37.14 -29.04
C ASN A 68 0.19 -37.52 -28.15
N SER A 69 0.40 -37.57 -26.83
CA SER A 69 -0.65 -37.91 -25.86
C SER A 69 -0.96 -36.75 -24.92
N LEU A 70 -2.23 -36.64 -24.53
CA LEU A 70 -2.72 -35.70 -23.53
C LEU A 70 -3.58 -36.44 -22.52
N VAL A 71 -3.16 -36.49 -21.26
CA VAL A 71 -3.98 -37.00 -20.15
C VAL A 71 -4.70 -35.83 -19.48
N ILE A 72 -6.03 -35.84 -19.50
CA ILE A 72 -6.87 -34.69 -19.11
C ILE A 72 -8.15 -35.12 -18.37
N GLY A 73 -8.48 -34.36 -17.32
CA GLY A 73 -9.63 -34.61 -16.46
C GLY A 73 -10.98 -34.34 -17.12
N GLY A 74 -12.04 -34.96 -16.62
CA GLY A 74 -13.40 -34.81 -17.14
C GLY A 74 -13.89 -33.35 -17.16
N TRP A 75 -13.60 -32.59 -16.10
CA TRP A 75 -13.92 -31.16 -16.00
C TRP A 75 -13.35 -30.35 -17.18
N HIS A 76 -12.05 -30.47 -17.41
CA HIS A 76 -11.37 -29.77 -18.51
C HIS A 76 -11.84 -30.24 -19.89
N ARG A 77 -12.14 -31.53 -20.06
CA ARG A 77 -12.72 -32.05 -21.32
C ARG A 77 -14.09 -31.43 -21.61
N ALA A 78 -14.95 -31.27 -20.60
CA ALA A 78 -16.25 -30.63 -20.74
C ALA A 78 -16.11 -29.15 -21.15
N LEU A 79 -15.18 -28.41 -20.52
CA LEU A 79 -14.87 -27.03 -20.90
C LEU A 79 -14.35 -26.91 -22.34
N LEU A 80 -13.66 -27.92 -22.85
CA LEU A 80 -13.20 -28.01 -24.24
C LEU A 80 -14.27 -28.51 -25.23
N GLY A 81 -15.51 -28.70 -24.78
CA GLY A 81 -16.64 -29.19 -25.59
C GLY A 81 -16.69 -30.70 -25.66
N ASP A 82 -16.72 -31.35 -24.50
CA ASP A 82 -16.94 -32.80 -24.31
C ASP A 82 -15.99 -33.68 -25.14
N LEU A 83 -14.68 -33.41 -25.01
CA LEU A 83 -13.67 -34.16 -25.75
C LEU A 83 -13.78 -35.68 -25.50
N PRO A 84 -13.82 -36.50 -26.57
CA PRO A 84 -13.82 -37.95 -26.44
C PRO A 84 -12.47 -38.42 -25.89
N THR A 85 -12.47 -39.60 -25.28
CA THR A 85 -11.24 -40.25 -24.77
C THR A 85 -10.85 -41.40 -25.68
N LYS A 86 -9.55 -41.72 -25.70
CA LYS A 86 -8.93 -42.76 -26.53
C LYS A 86 -8.96 -42.47 -28.02
N GLU A 87 -9.29 -41.24 -28.40
CA GLU A 87 -9.38 -40.77 -29.79
C GLU A 87 -8.37 -39.63 -30.03
N ASP A 88 -8.01 -39.47 -31.30
CA ASP A 88 -7.21 -38.34 -31.76
C ASP A 88 -8.08 -37.11 -31.98
N VAL A 89 -7.74 -36.05 -31.25
CA VAL A 89 -8.45 -34.77 -31.34
C VAL A 89 -7.47 -33.70 -31.86
N PRO A 90 -7.94 -32.78 -32.72
CA PRO A 90 -7.14 -31.64 -33.15
C PRO A 90 -7.08 -30.59 -32.03
N ILE A 91 -5.99 -30.64 -31.26
CA ILE A 91 -5.76 -29.75 -30.11
C ILE A 91 -4.48 -28.94 -30.36
N ALA A 92 -4.53 -27.65 -30.07
CA ALA A 92 -3.37 -26.77 -30.05
C ALA A 92 -2.98 -26.46 -28.60
N ILE A 93 -1.69 -26.61 -28.28
CA ILE A 93 -1.15 -26.34 -26.95
C ILE A 93 -0.11 -25.24 -27.07
N LYS A 94 -0.26 -24.17 -26.29
CA LYS A 94 0.68 -23.04 -26.22
C LYS A 94 1.09 -22.81 -24.77
N SER A 95 2.35 -22.43 -24.52
CA SER A 95 2.75 -22.02 -23.16
C SER A 95 2.01 -20.73 -22.78
N SER A 96 1.56 -20.64 -21.53
CA SER A 96 0.81 -19.51 -20.98
C SER A 96 1.29 -19.20 -19.55
N GLY A 97 2.61 -19.15 -19.37
CA GLY A 97 3.26 -18.99 -18.04
C GLY A 97 3.17 -17.59 -17.41
N GLY A 98 2.61 -16.60 -18.12
CA GLY A 98 2.46 -15.23 -17.62
C GLY A 98 1.42 -15.10 -16.49
N TRP A 99 1.43 -13.96 -15.79
CA TRP A 99 0.52 -13.69 -14.67
C TRP A 99 -0.96 -13.90 -15.03
N TRP A 100 -1.37 -13.47 -16.23
CA TRP A 100 -2.73 -13.65 -16.73
C TRP A 100 -3.08 -15.13 -16.97
N GLY A 101 -2.17 -15.91 -17.56
CA GLY A 101 -2.38 -17.33 -17.80
C GLY A 101 -2.48 -18.11 -16.48
N ARG A 102 -1.67 -17.76 -15.48
CA ARG A 102 -1.77 -18.32 -14.12
C ARG A 102 -3.10 -17.99 -13.46
N PHE A 103 -3.58 -16.75 -13.57
CA PHE A 103 -4.89 -16.37 -13.06
C PHE A 103 -6.01 -17.16 -13.77
N GLN A 104 -5.97 -17.26 -15.10
CA GLN A 104 -6.95 -18.05 -15.86
C GLN A 104 -6.91 -19.54 -15.49
N ALA A 105 -5.73 -20.10 -15.18
CA ALA A 105 -5.63 -21.47 -14.69
C ALA A 105 -6.35 -21.67 -13.33
N CYS A 106 -6.32 -20.66 -12.45
CA CYS A 106 -7.11 -20.69 -11.22
C CYS A 106 -8.63 -20.58 -11.48
N VAL A 107 -9.04 -19.80 -12.49
CA VAL A 107 -10.46 -19.64 -12.88
C VAL A 107 -11.03 -20.89 -13.56
N ASP A 108 -10.22 -21.58 -14.35
CA ASP A 108 -10.61 -22.82 -15.04
C ASP A 108 -10.49 -24.07 -14.14
N HIS A 109 -9.99 -23.91 -12.90
CA HIS A 109 -9.71 -25.00 -11.98
C HIS A 109 -10.99 -25.80 -11.60
N PRO A 110 -10.93 -27.14 -11.48
CA PRO A 110 -12.09 -27.96 -11.16
C PRO A 110 -12.68 -27.67 -9.77
N GLN A 111 -11.85 -27.29 -8.81
CA GLN A 111 -12.30 -27.00 -7.44
C GLN A 111 -12.95 -25.61 -7.35
N THR A 112 -14.21 -25.56 -6.88
CA THR A 112 -14.97 -24.31 -6.71
C THR A 112 -14.28 -23.33 -5.77
N VAL A 113 -13.67 -23.82 -4.68
CA VAL A 113 -12.96 -22.96 -3.71
C VAL A 113 -11.83 -22.18 -4.37
N VAL A 114 -11.05 -22.82 -5.24
CA VAL A 114 -9.95 -22.16 -5.98
C VAL A 114 -10.49 -21.06 -6.89
N ARG A 115 -11.58 -21.33 -7.61
CA ARG A 115 -12.21 -20.35 -8.51
C ARG A 115 -12.75 -19.14 -7.76
N VAL A 116 -13.48 -19.39 -6.67
CA VAL A 116 -14.02 -18.31 -5.81
C VAL A 116 -12.89 -17.49 -5.20
N ALA A 117 -11.84 -18.13 -4.69
CA ALA A 117 -10.68 -17.44 -4.13
C ALA A 117 -9.97 -16.57 -5.17
N ALA A 118 -9.81 -17.04 -6.40
CA ALA A 118 -9.21 -16.26 -7.49
C ALA A 118 -10.03 -14.99 -7.79
N TRP A 119 -11.35 -15.11 -7.91
CA TRP A 119 -12.24 -13.97 -8.15
C TRP A 119 -12.27 -12.98 -6.99
N LEU A 120 -12.38 -13.47 -5.75
CA LEU A 120 -12.33 -12.59 -4.56
C LEU A 120 -11.00 -11.83 -4.48
N SER A 121 -9.88 -12.49 -4.79
CA SER A 121 -8.56 -11.84 -4.83
C SER A 121 -8.49 -10.76 -5.90
N ALA A 122 -9.03 -11.01 -7.10
CA ALA A 122 -9.07 -10.03 -8.18
C ALA A 122 -9.92 -8.81 -7.82
N ILE A 123 -11.11 -9.03 -7.24
CA ILE A 123 -12.00 -7.95 -6.77
C ILE A 123 -11.33 -7.14 -5.65
N GLY A 124 -10.73 -7.83 -4.66
CA GLY A 124 -10.02 -7.18 -3.56
C GLY A 124 -8.88 -6.30 -4.04
N LEU A 125 -8.08 -6.78 -5.00
CA LEU A 125 -7.00 -5.99 -5.60
C LEU A 125 -7.53 -4.75 -6.33
N ALA A 126 -8.60 -4.89 -7.12
CA ALA A 126 -9.20 -3.78 -7.83
C ALA A 126 -9.72 -2.69 -6.87
N LEU A 127 -10.41 -3.11 -5.79
CA LEU A 127 -10.88 -2.19 -4.75
C LEU A 127 -9.72 -1.52 -3.99
N GLY A 128 -8.64 -2.26 -3.72
CA GLY A 128 -7.43 -1.70 -3.10
C GLY A 128 -6.77 -0.62 -3.96
N ILE A 129 -6.63 -0.87 -5.27
CA ILE A 129 -6.09 0.11 -6.23
C ILE A 129 -7.00 1.35 -6.28
N LEU A 130 -8.32 1.16 -6.38
CA LEU A 130 -9.28 2.25 -6.39
C LEU A 130 -9.18 3.10 -5.11
N GLY A 131 -9.13 2.45 -3.94
CA GLY A 131 -8.96 3.12 -2.66
C GLY A 131 -7.65 3.91 -2.58
N ALA A 132 -6.54 3.36 -3.09
CA ALA A 132 -5.25 4.04 -3.13
C ALA A 132 -5.29 5.29 -4.03
N VAL A 133 -5.90 5.20 -5.22
CA VAL A 133 -6.06 6.34 -6.13
C VAL A 133 -6.91 7.43 -5.49
N LEU A 134 -8.05 7.07 -4.91
CA LEU A 134 -8.93 8.03 -4.22
C LEU A 134 -8.25 8.67 -3.01
N GLY A 135 -7.44 7.91 -2.27
CA GLY A 135 -6.66 8.43 -1.14
C GLY A 135 -5.50 9.35 -1.55
N ALA A 136 -4.90 9.12 -2.71
CA ALA A 136 -3.82 9.97 -3.25
C ALA A 136 -4.34 11.26 -3.90
N LEU A 137 -5.60 11.26 -4.36
CA LEU A 137 -6.19 12.36 -5.12
C LEU A 137 -6.14 13.72 -4.39
N PRO A 138 -6.40 13.84 -3.07
CA PRO A 138 -6.24 15.09 -2.34
C PRO A 138 -4.82 15.66 -2.35
N TYR A 139 -3.81 14.79 -2.36
CA TYR A 139 -2.40 15.21 -2.42
C TYR A 139 -2.00 15.67 -3.82
N MET A 140 -2.57 15.05 -4.86
CA MET A 140 -2.35 15.42 -6.26
C MET A 140 -3.15 16.67 -6.67
N TRP A 141 -4.32 16.89 -6.05
CA TRP A 141 -5.24 18.00 -6.35
C TRP A 141 -5.01 19.22 -5.46
N ASN A 142 -3.92 19.33 -4.70
CA ASN A 142 -3.68 20.54 -3.91
C ASN A 142 -2.95 21.61 -4.77
N PRO A 143 -3.63 22.58 -5.42
CA PRO A 143 -2.97 23.63 -6.19
C PRO A 143 -2.12 24.59 -5.34
N ALA A 144 -2.15 24.44 -4.01
CA ALA A 144 -1.44 25.30 -3.07
C ALA A 144 0.09 25.08 -3.02
N THR A 145 0.66 24.14 -3.78
CA THR A 145 2.13 24.03 -3.92
C THR A 145 2.72 24.98 -4.97
N ASN A 146 1.91 25.79 -5.64
CA ASN A 146 2.39 27.06 -6.21
C ASN A 146 2.49 28.09 -5.08
N THR A 147 3.38 27.83 -4.13
CA THR A 147 3.76 28.78 -3.10
C THR A 147 4.37 29.97 -3.82
N SER A 148 3.55 31.00 -4.02
CA SER A 148 4.06 32.36 -4.18
C SER A 148 4.99 32.55 -2.99
N THR A 149 6.28 32.77 -3.28
CA THR A 149 7.31 33.09 -2.30
C THR A 149 6.83 34.30 -1.51
N THR A 150 6.07 34.05 -0.46
CA THR A 150 5.64 35.08 0.48
C THR A 150 6.93 35.40 1.20
N GLN A 151 7.50 36.56 0.87
CA GLN A 151 8.70 37.02 1.56
C GLN A 151 8.37 37.05 3.05
N HIS A 152 8.91 36.08 3.79
CA HIS A 152 8.93 36.08 5.24
C HIS A 152 9.87 37.21 5.66
N ARG A 153 9.35 38.44 5.68
CA ARG A 153 9.99 39.53 6.38
C ARG A 153 9.80 39.24 7.87
N GLU A 154 10.88 38.88 8.55
CA GLU A 154 10.88 38.83 10.01
C GLU A 154 10.51 40.22 10.54
N LEU A 155 9.38 40.30 11.25
CA LEU A 155 8.97 41.52 11.94
C LEU A 155 9.69 41.57 13.28
N THR A 156 10.25 42.73 13.62
CA THR A 156 10.88 42.95 14.93
C THR A 156 9.83 43.34 15.98
N MET A 157 10.14 43.17 17.27
CA MET A 157 9.24 43.57 18.39
C MET A 157 8.79 45.04 18.30
N ALA A 158 9.64 45.92 17.77
CA ALA A 158 9.30 47.32 17.53
C ALA A 158 8.15 47.51 16.53
N GLU A 159 7.92 46.55 15.64
CA GLU A 159 6.86 46.55 14.64
C GLU A 159 5.57 45.86 15.13
N LEU A 160 5.56 45.32 16.36
CA LEU A 160 4.45 44.60 16.97
C LEU A 160 4.04 45.20 18.34
N PRO A 161 3.69 46.50 18.41
CA PRO A 161 3.46 47.20 19.69
C PRO A 161 2.25 46.67 20.49
N ASN A 162 1.40 45.85 19.89
CA ASN A 162 0.10 45.46 20.45
C ASN A 162 -0.08 43.95 20.64
N VAL A 163 1.01 43.23 20.94
CA VAL A 163 0.94 41.81 21.34
C VAL A 163 0.90 41.72 22.86
N LEU A 164 -0.30 41.55 23.43
CA LEU A 164 -0.46 41.29 24.87
C LEU A 164 -0.25 39.81 25.15
N LEU A 165 0.62 39.49 26.10
CA LEU A 165 0.93 38.11 26.46
C LEU A 165 0.75 37.87 27.95
N SER A 166 0.15 36.72 28.28
CA SER A 166 0.18 36.15 29.61
C SER A 166 0.86 34.79 29.50
N ALA A 167 1.99 34.60 30.17
CA ALA A 167 2.66 33.31 30.25
C ALA A 167 2.92 32.94 31.70
N SER A 168 2.81 31.64 31.97
CA SER A 168 3.07 31.03 33.26
C SER A 168 3.90 29.77 33.04
N LEU A 169 4.78 29.48 33.97
CA LEU A 169 5.57 28.25 33.97
C LEU A 169 4.96 27.29 35.00
N ARG A 170 4.61 26.08 34.57
CA ARG A 170 3.99 25.07 35.42
C ARG A 170 4.53 23.70 35.05
N ASP A 171 5.06 22.99 36.05
CA ASP A 171 5.53 21.60 35.91
C ASP A 171 6.52 21.39 34.75
N GLY A 172 7.43 22.34 34.52
CA GLY A 172 8.43 22.28 33.43
C GLY A 172 7.90 22.70 32.05
N TYR A 173 6.67 23.17 31.96
CA TYR A 173 6.06 23.71 30.74
C TYR A 173 5.83 25.22 30.84
N LEU A 174 6.10 25.91 29.75
CA LEU A 174 5.68 27.28 29.50
C LEU A 174 4.32 27.24 28.82
N ALA A 175 3.28 27.76 29.47
CA ALA A 175 1.96 27.87 28.91
C ALA A 175 1.50 29.32 28.95
N GLY A 176 0.80 29.78 27.91
CA GLY A 176 0.33 31.15 27.86
C GLY A 176 -0.72 31.42 26.82
N LYS A 177 -1.14 32.68 26.75
CA LYS A 177 -2.00 33.22 25.71
C LYS A 177 -1.37 34.47 25.15
N TYR A 178 -1.44 34.64 23.83
CA TYR A 178 -1.12 35.91 23.19
C TYR A 178 -2.36 36.49 22.52
N PHE A 179 -2.44 37.81 22.49
CA PHE A 179 -3.46 38.58 21.80
C PHE A 179 -2.79 39.44 20.74
N ASN A 180 -3.04 39.14 19.48
CA ASN A 180 -2.57 39.95 18.37
C ASN A 180 -3.64 40.98 17.98
N GLN A 181 -3.38 42.25 18.26
CA GLN A 181 -4.29 43.34 17.89
C GLN A 181 -3.99 43.93 16.50
N THR A 182 -2.96 43.45 15.80
CA THR A 182 -2.62 43.90 14.44
C THR A 182 -3.46 43.11 13.43
N PRO A 183 -4.48 43.73 12.77
CA PRO A 183 -5.51 42.98 12.04
C PRO A 183 -5.00 42.20 10.82
N ASP A 184 -3.85 42.59 10.28
CA ASP A 184 -3.31 42.09 9.01
C ASP A 184 -2.02 41.31 9.17
N THR A 185 -1.62 41.01 10.42
CA THR A 185 -0.41 40.21 10.71
C THR A 185 -0.80 38.85 11.25
N VAL A 186 -0.21 37.78 10.74
CA VAL A 186 -0.30 36.43 11.30
C VAL A 186 0.99 36.15 12.05
N ILE A 187 0.91 35.93 13.37
CA ILE A 187 2.06 35.50 14.17
C ILE A 187 2.17 33.97 14.06
N THR A 188 3.35 33.49 13.70
CA THR A 188 3.66 32.06 13.57
C THR A 188 4.59 31.57 14.67
N HIS A 189 5.43 32.45 15.22
CA HIS A 189 6.33 32.11 16.33
C HIS A 189 6.42 33.27 17.32
N ILE A 190 6.63 32.92 18.59
CA ILE A 190 6.88 33.87 19.67
C ILE A 190 8.16 33.45 20.39
N THR A 191 9.06 34.39 20.65
CA THR A 191 10.26 34.16 21.45
C THR A 191 10.01 34.65 22.86
N VAL A 192 9.96 33.72 23.82
CA VAL A 192 9.82 34.02 25.24
C VAL A 192 11.17 33.89 25.93
N GLU A 193 11.62 34.96 26.57
CA GLU A 193 12.78 35.02 27.44
C GLU A 193 12.37 34.71 28.89
N ALA A 194 13.06 33.77 29.52
CA ALA A 194 12.99 33.53 30.96
C ALA A 194 14.20 34.19 31.62
N VAL A 195 13.95 35.31 32.30
CA VAL A 195 14.96 36.11 33.00
C VAL A 195 15.01 35.67 34.47
N PRO A 196 16.17 35.26 35.01
CA PRO A 196 16.27 34.92 36.43
C PRO A 196 15.97 36.13 37.33
N GLN A 197 15.29 35.89 38.45
CA GLN A 197 15.13 36.88 39.51
C GLN A 197 16.38 36.86 40.39
N GLU A 198 17.32 37.77 40.14
CA GLU A 198 18.64 37.81 40.81
C GLU A 198 18.53 37.80 42.35
N GLU A 199 17.54 38.47 42.92
CA GLU A 199 17.35 38.56 44.38
C GLU A 199 16.88 37.24 45.03
N LYS A 200 16.31 36.30 44.25
CA LYS A 200 15.65 35.10 44.79
C LYS A 200 16.33 33.79 44.43
N ASN A 201 17.32 33.80 43.56
CA ASN A 201 17.97 32.57 43.09
C ASN A 201 19.35 32.38 43.75
N PRO A 202 19.46 31.52 44.79
CA PRO A 202 20.74 31.29 45.46
C PRO A 202 21.73 30.44 44.63
N PHE A 203 21.35 30.00 43.43
CA PHE A 203 22.12 28.99 42.67
C PHE A 203 22.80 29.47 41.38
N ASN A 204 22.63 30.73 40.94
CA ASN A 204 23.53 31.49 40.03
C ASN A 204 22.78 32.60 39.27
N ALA A 205 23.56 33.64 38.89
CA ALA A 205 23.30 34.56 37.78
C ALA A 205 23.32 33.81 36.43
N ALA A 206 22.35 32.92 36.20
CA ALA A 206 22.23 32.21 34.94
C ALA A 206 21.89 33.21 33.81
N ALA A 207 22.48 33.04 32.63
CA ALA A 207 22.09 33.82 31.47
C ALA A 207 20.59 33.60 31.15
N PRO A 208 19.87 34.61 30.62
CA PRO A 208 18.49 34.45 30.18
C PRO A 208 18.35 33.27 29.21
N ARG A 209 17.25 32.52 29.32
CA ARG A 209 16.92 31.43 28.40
C ARG A 209 15.83 31.86 27.44
N PHE A 210 15.97 31.49 26.17
CA PHE A 210 15.02 31.84 25.11
C PHE A 210 14.28 30.60 24.61
N PHE A 211 12.97 30.72 24.47
CA PHE A 211 12.07 29.67 24.00
C PHE A 211 11.37 30.16 22.73
N GLU A 212 11.59 29.48 21.62
CA GLU A 212 10.77 29.67 20.42
C GLU A 212 9.52 28.81 20.52
N VAL A 213 8.37 29.45 20.52
CA VAL A 213 7.07 28.81 20.65
C VAL A 213 6.31 28.96 19.34
N ALA A 214 5.92 27.84 18.73
CA ALA A 214 5.03 27.85 17.59
C ALA A 214 3.65 28.39 18.00
N ALA A 215 3.20 29.43 17.32
CA ALA A 215 1.89 30.02 17.49
C ALA A 215 0.93 29.39 16.49
N ALA A 216 -0.21 28.88 16.96
CA ALA A 216 -1.27 28.44 16.05
C ALA A 216 -1.70 29.64 15.21
N ALA A 217 -1.54 29.57 13.89
CA ALA A 217 -1.88 30.65 12.98
C ALA A 217 -3.39 30.92 13.04
N GLN A 218 -3.81 31.89 13.85
CA GLN A 218 -5.22 32.27 14.00
C GLN A 218 -5.52 33.63 13.36
N PRO A 219 -6.64 33.76 12.64
CA PRO A 219 -7.12 35.05 12.16
C PRO A 219 -7.68 35.89 13.33
N ARG A 220 -7.27 37.17 13.35
CA ARG A 220 -7.78 38.35 14.10
C ARG A 220 -8.32 38.15 15.54
N ALA A 221 -7.77 38.94 16.47
CA ALA A 221 -8.39 39.33 17.75
C ALA A 221 -8.91 38.21 18.67
N MET A 222 -8.41 36.99 18.53
CA MET A 222 -8.68 35.89 19.46
C MET A 222 -7.45 35.56 20.30
N SER A 223 -7.66 35.25 21.57
CA SER A 223 -6.60 34.75 22.44
C SER A 223 -6.18 33.37 21.94
N SER A 224 -4.93 33.23 21.51
CA SER A 224 -4.40 31.93 21.09
C SER A 224 -3.58 31.32 22.22
N PRO A 225 -3.96 30.13 22.74
CA PRO A 225 -3.15 29.44 23.72
C PRO A 225 -1.89 28.87 23.06
N PHE A 226 -0.80 28.80 23.81
CA PHE A 226 0.41 28.09 23.41
C PHE A 226 0.98 27.31 24.59
N ALA A 227 1.77 26.29 24.28
CA ALA A 227 2.55 25.53 25.24
C ALA A 227 3.90 25.14 24.63
N ALA A 228 4.98 25.20 25.42
CA ALA A 228 6.30 24.72 25.06
C ALA A 228 6.96 24.04 26.26
N GLU A 229 7.70 22.98 26.01
CA GLU A 229 8.49 22.30 27.05
C GLU A 229 9.75 23.13 27.36
N THR A 230 9.99 23.40 28.65
CA THR A 230 11.09 24.28 29.09
C THR A 230 12.20 23.58 29.85
N GLY A 231 12.05 22.27 30.11
CA GLY A 231 12.92 21.53 31.00
C GLY A 231 12.76 22.00 32.46
N PRO A 232 13.81 21.87 33.30
CA PRO A 232 13.73 22.12 34.74
C PRO A 232 13.80 23.62 35.09
N LEU A 233 12.92 24.44 34.52
CA LEU A 233 12.75 25.82 34.97
C LEU A 233 11.81 25.87 36.17
N ASN A 234 12.25 26.51 37.24
CA ASN A 234 11.40 26.76 38.41
C ASN A 234 10.72 28.14 38.25
N PRO A 235 9.37 28.21 38.31
CA PRO A 235 8.61 29.45 38.19
C PRO A 235 8.95 30.49 39.27
N GLU A 236 9.41 30.08 40.45
CA GLU A 236 9.73 31.00 41.55
C GLU A 236 10.98 31.84 41.29
N PHE A 237 11.84 31.39 40.37
CA PHE A 237 13.14 32.01 40.10
C PHE A 237 13.21 32.72 38.75
N HIS A 238 12.16 32.72 37.93
CA HIS A 238 12.20 33.29 36.58
C HIS A 238 10.99 34.19 36.30
N THR A 239 11.26 35.34 35.69
CA THR A 239 10.23 36.20 35.09
C THR A 239 10.20 35.94 33.59
N LEU A 240 9.00 35.74 33.04
CA LEU A 240 8.83 35.49 31.61
C LEU A 240 8.53 36.80 30.89
N ARG A 241 9.22 37.04 29.78
CA ARG A 241 9.04 38.21 28.91
C ARG A 241 9.02 37.76 27.46
N VAL A 242 8.19 38.38 26.64
CA VAL A 242 8.30 38.18 25.19
C VAL A 242 9.34 39.14 24.68
N VAL A 243 10.31 38.63 23.92
CA VAL A 243 11.38 39.44 23.34
C VAL A 243 11.33 39.49 21.82
N GLY A 244 10.50 38.63 21.21
CA GLY A 244 10.36 38.57 19.77
C GLY A 244 9.07 37.87 19.35
N ALA A 245 8.62 38.15 18.14
CA ALA A 245 7.59 37.37 17.46
C ALA A 245 7.87 37.39 15.96
N LYS A 246 7.70 36.25 15.30
CA LYS A 246 7.82 36.11 13.85
C LYS A 246 6.44 35.90 13.26
N GLY A 247 6.22 36.47 12.09
CA GLY A 247 4.94 36.43 11.41
C GLY A 247 5.05 36.92 9.99
N PHE A 248 3.89 37.03 9.33
CA PHE A 248 3.79 37.63 8.01
C PHE A 248 2.56 38.52 7.93
N ARG A 249 2.64 39.57 7.11
CA ARG A 249 1.48 40.39 6.77
C ARG A 249 0.70 39.68 5.66
N ARG A 250 -0.62 39.60 5.79
CA ARG A 250 -1.50 39.13 4.71
C ARG A 250 -1.68 40.20 3.64
#